data_AF-A0AB33CU32-F1
#
_entry.id   AF-A0AB33CU32-F1
#
_cell.length_a   1.000
_cell.length_b   1.000
_cell.length_c   1.000
_cell.angle_alpha   90.00
_cell.angle_beta   90.00
_cell.angle_gamma   90.00
#
_symmetry.space_group_name_H-M   'P 1'
#
loop_
_entity.id
_entity.type
_entity.pdbx_description
1 polymer ?
#
loop_
_entity_poly.entity_id
_entity_poly.type
_entity_poly.pdbx_seq_one_letter_code
_entity_poly.pdbx_strand_id
1 'polypeptide(L)'
;MQLDQFVEQFRHALADADPRATVTARVRFLLPIIEQRLANGSSYAAIVEDLNAAGIPIPQTNFSTVLWRIRRTREISSAQVTAPTPTPQPLVAAGVPAWTPAPDSPAVQGRPSSIESPADLRKFREMNIDLDALREEGRAMRAEPKSS
;
A
#
# COMPACT_ATOMS: atom_id res chain seq x y z
N MET A 1 -9.27 3.03 -36.31
CA MET A 1 -7.97 2.43 -36.72
C MET A 1 -6.92 2.43 -35.61
N GLN A 2 -7.00 3.28 -34.57
CA GLN A 2 -5.99 3.29 -33.50
C GLN A 2 -6.16 2.15 -32.46
N LEU A 3 -7.38 1.60 -32.33
CA LEU A 3 -7.69 0.48 -31.42
C LEU A 3 -6.85 -0.77 -31.75
N ASP A 4 -6.81 -1.14 -33.04
CA ASP A 4 -6.05 -2.31 -33.52
C ASP A 4 -4.54 -2.21 -33.25
N GLN A 5 -3.97 -1.00 -33.35
CA GLN A 5 -2.54 -0.80 -33.13
C GLN A 5 -2.14 -1.09 -31.68
N PHE A 6 -2.96 -0.68 -30.71
CA PHE A 6 -2.64 -0.91 -29.29
C PHE A 6 -2.85 -2.35 -28.86
N VAL A 7 -3.87 -3.01 -29.43
CA VAL A 7 -4.08 -4.45 -29.22
C VAL A 7 -2.86 -5.24 -29.71
N GLU A 8 -2.33 -4.90 -30.89
CA GLU A 8 -1.11 -5.53 -31.40
C GLU A 8 0.13 -5.21 -30.56
N GLN A 9 0.27 -3.98 -30.05
CA GLN A 9 1.35 -3.64 -29.11
C GLN A 9 1.28 -4.47 -27.82
N PHE A 10 0.08 -4.64 -27.27
CA PHE A 10 -0.11 -5.50 -26.09
C PHE A 10 0.17 -6.95 -26.40
N ARG A 11 -0.28 -7.48 -27.54
CA ARG A 11 0.00 -8.86 -27.98
C ARG A 11 1.50 -9.10 -28.16
N HIS A 12 2.20 -8.18 -28.82
CA HIS A 12 3.64 -8.26 -29.02
C HIS A 12 4.38 -8.23 -27.68
N ALA A 13 4.03 -7.31 -26.77
CA ALA A 13 4.64 -7.27 -25.45
C ALA A 13 4.33 -8.55 -24.63
N LEU A 14 3.14 -9.13 -24.80
CA LEU A 14 2.77 -10.37 -24.11
C LEU A 14 3.44 -11.62 -24.71
N ALA A 15 3.97 -11.56 -25.92
CA ALA A 15 4.70 -12.69 -26.52
C ALA A 15 5.97 -13.03 -25.72
N ASP A 16 6.61 -12.01 -25.12
CA ASP A 16 7.78 -12.17 -24.26
C ASP A 16 7.40 -12.52 -22.81
N ALA A 17 6.11 -12.40 -22.45
CA ALA A 17 5.64 -12.67 -21.10
C ALA A 17 5.26 -14.14 -20.91
N ASP A 18 5.47 -14.67 -19.70
CA ASP A 18 5.06 -16.03 -19.37
C ASP A 18 3.52 -16.17 -19.47
N PRO A 19 2.99 -17.04 -20.35
CA PRO A 19 1.55 -17.24 -20.52
C PRO A 19 0.88 -17.83 -19.28
N ARG A 20 1.64 -18.47 -18.38
CA ARG A 20 1.16 -19.01 -17.10
C ARG A 20 1.12 -17.97 -15.98
N ALA A 21 1.65 -16.77 -16.23
CA ALA A 21 1.66 -15.71 -15.25
C ALA A 21 0.24 -15.23 -14.92
N THR A 22 0.04 -14.84 -13.66
CA THR A 22 -1.24 -14.25 -13.22
C THR A 22 -1.58 -13.01 -14.04
N VAL A 23 -2.89 -12.72 -14.16
CA VAL A 23 -3.40 -11.50 -14.80
C VAL A 23 -2.71 -10.24 -14.28
N THR A 24 -2.52 -10.12 -12.96
CA THR A 24 -1.82 -8.99 -12.34
C THR A 24 -0.35 -8.89 -12.76
N ALA A 25 0.35 -10.02 -12.92
CA ALA A 25 1.73 -10.04 -13.40
C ALA A 25 1.83 -9.62 -14.87
N ARG A 26 0.89 -10.08 -15.71
CA ARG A 26 0.78 -9.68 -17.13
C ARG A 26 0.49 -8.17 -17.26
N VAL A 27 -0.43 -7.63 -16.45
CA VAL A 27 -0.69 -6.17 -16.42
C VAL A 27 0.52 -5.40 -15.91
N ARG A 28 1.26 -5.93 -14.92
CA ARG A 28 2.49 -5.29 -14.44
C ARG A 28 3.54 -5.19 -15.53
N PHE A 29 3.67 -6.21 -16.38
CA PHE A 29 4.56 -6.19 -17.54
C PHE A 29 4.16 -5.10 -18.55
N LEU A 30 2.85 -4.94 -18.80
CA LEU A 30 2.31 -3.92 -19.72
C LEU A 30 2.23 -2.51 -19.12
N LEU A 31 2.58 -2.32 -17.85
CA LEU A 31 2.40 -1.06 -17.14
C LEU A 31 3.01 0.16 -17.85
N PRO A 32 4.23 0.11 -18.43
CA PRO A 32 4.81 1.28 -19.11
C PRO A 32 3.96 1.77 -20.29
N ILE A 33 3.43 0.85 -21.09
CA ILE A 33 2.58 1.15 -22.25
C ILE A 33 1.24 1.74 -21.78
N ILE A 34 0.66 1.14 -20.73
CA ILE A 34 -0.59 1.61 -20.12
C ILE A 34 -0.43 3.04 -19.59
N GLU A 35 0.66 3.34 -18.89
CA GLU A 35 0.91 4.66 -18.31
C GLU A 35 1.16 5.73 -19.37
N GLN A 36 1.89 5.39 -20.44
CA GLN A 36 2.04 6.30 -21.59
C GLN A 36 0.68 6.62 -22.23
N ARG A 37 -0.19 5.62 -22.37
CA ARG A 37 -1.52 5.79 -22.96
C ARG A 37 -2.44 6.64 -22.08
N LEU A 38 -2.38 6.46 -20.76
CA LEU A 38 -3.05 7.33 -19.79
C LEU A 38 -2.52 8.77 -19.85
N ALA A 39 -1.21 8.97 -19.98
CA ALA A 39 -0.60 10.29 -20.12
C ALA A 39 -1.04 11.00 -21.42
N ASN A 40 -1.29 10.24 -22.49
CA ASN A 40 -1.86 10.73 -23.74
C ASN A 40 -3.37 10.99 -23.69
N GLY A 41 -4.01 10.89 -22.52
CA GLY A 41 -5.44 11.20 -22.32
C GLY A 41 -6.40 10.05 -22.63
N SER A 42 -5.92 8.82 -22.80
CA SER A 42 -6.82 7.68 -23.01
C SER A 42 -7.61 7.34 -21.75
N SER A 43 -8.88 6.98 -21.93
CA SER A 43 -9.73 6.58 -20.82
C SER A 43 -9.38 5.18 -20.30
N TYR A 44 -9.68 4.94 -19.01
CA TYR A 44 -9.54 3.60 -18.42
C TYR A 44 -10.37 2.55 -19.18
N ALA A 45 -11.57 2.89 -19.65
CA ALA A 45 -12.43 1.99 -20.40
C ALA A 45 -11.78 1.54 -21.71
N ALA A 46 -11.20 2.47 -22.47
CA ALA A 46 -10.53 2.16 -23.73
C ALA A 46 -9.30 1.26 -23.54
N ILE A 47 -8.56 1.43 -22.44
CA ILE A 47 -7.42 0.56 -22.13
C ILE A 47 -7.89 -0.84 -21.75
N VAL A 48 -8.99 -0.95 -20.99
CA VAL A 48 -9.56 -2.24 -20.59
C VAL A 48 -10.08 -3.01 -21.79
N GLU A 49 -10.75 -2.34 -22.72
CA GLU A 49 -11.22 -2.96 -23.97
C GLU A 49 -10.05 -3.56 -24.76
N ASP A 50 -8.96 -2.78 -24.95
CA ASP A 50 -7.76 -3.23 -25.64
C ASP A 50 -7.07 -4.40 -24.92
N LEU A 51 -7.00 -4.37 -23.59
CA LEU A 51 -6.43 -5.45 -22.78
C LEU A 51 -7.26 -6.74 -22.93
N ASN A 52 -8.59 -6.64 -22.93
CA ASN A 52 -9.48 -7.77 -23.15
C ASN A 52 -9.30 -8.34 -24.56
N ALA A 53 -9.21 -7.47 -25.59
CA ALA A 53 -8.94 -7.87 -26.97
C ALA A 53 -7.55 -8.50 -27.15
N ALA A 54 -6.57 -8.12 -26.32
CA ALA A 54 -5.24 -8.70 -26.27
C ALA A 54 -5.17 -10.02 -25.44
N GLY A 55 -6.29 -10.49 -24.89
CA GLY A 55 -6.35 -11.76 -24.15
C GLY A 55 -6.00 -11.64 -22.66
N ILE A 56 -6.16 -10.47 -22.07
CA ILE A 56 -6.12 -10.25 -20.61
C ILE A 56 -7.52 -9.91 -20.13
N PRO A 57 -8.29 -10.91 -19.64
CA PRO A 57 -9.64 -10.66 -19.14
C PRO A 57 -9.59 -9.86 -17.83
N ILE A 58 -9.98 -8.59 -17.87
CA ILE A 58 -10.10 -7.72 -16.70
C ILE A 58 -11.40 -6.93 -16.76
N PRO A 59 -12.19 -6.91 -15.67
CA PRO A 59 -13.32 -6.02 -15.54
C PRO A 59 -12.83 -4.59 -15.24
N GLN A 60 -13.48 -3.60 -15.83
CA GLN A 60 -13.14 -2.19 -15.69
C GLN A 60 -13.12 -1.73 -14.22
N THR A 61 -14.05 -2.26 -13.39
CA THR A 61 -14.13 -1.97 -11.96
C THR A 61 -12.88 -2.37 -11.18
N ASN A 62 -12.19 -3.44 -11.60
CA ASN A 62 -10.98 -3.92 -10.92
C ASN A 62 -9.71 -3.31 -11.49
N PHE A 63 -9.75 -2.71 -12.68
CA PHE A 63 -8.56 -2.21 -13.35
C PHE A 63 -7.84 -1.13 -12.55
N SER A 64 -8.59 -0.17 -11.99
CA SER A 64 -8.04 0.89 -11.12
C SER A 64 -7.38 0.32 -9.86
N THR A 65 -8.02 -0.66 -9.22
CA THR A 65 -7.47 -1.34 -8.04
C THR A 65 -6.20 -2.12 -8.39
N VAL A 66 -6.16 -2.81 -9.52
CA VAL A 66 -4.98 -3.54 -9.99
C VAL A 66 -3.82 -2.58 -10.23
N LEU A 67 -4.04 -1.46 -10.92
CA LEU A 67 -3.03 -0.44 -11.16
C LEU A 67 -2.50 0.16 -9.84
N TRP A 68 -3.40 0.49 -8.91
CA TRP A 68 -3.01 0.99 -7.60
C TRP A 68 -2.14 -0.02 -6.83
N ARG A 69 -2.52 -1.30 -6.82
CA ARG A 69 -1.74 -2.36 -6.16
C ARG A 69 -0.34 -2.48 -6.79
N ILE A 70 -0.26 -2.49 -8.11
CA ILE A 70 1.01 -2.59 -8.85
C ILE A 70 1.92 -1.39 -8.52
N ARG A 71 1.38 -0.17 -8.54
CA ARG A 71 2.12 1.06 -8.20
C ARG A 71 2.63 1.04 -6.77
N ARG A 72 1.77 0.67 -5.82
CA ARG A 72 2.14 0.57 -4.41
C ARG A 72 3.23 -0.45 -4.16
N THR A 73 3.18 -1.62 -4.80
CA THR A 73 4.27 -2.61 -4.71
C THR A 73 5.58 -2.06 -5.27
N ARG A 74 5.53 -1.30 -6.38
CA ARG A 74 6.72 -0.69 -6.98
C ARG A 74 7.35 0.36 -6.06
N GLU A 75 6.55 1.18 -5.39
CA GLU A 75 7.04 2.15 -4.40
C GLU A 75 7.75 1.47 -3.22
N ILE A 76 7.20 0.36 -2.71
CA ILE A 76 7.81 -0.40 -1.61
C ILE A 76 9.14 -1.02 -2.04
N SER A 77 9.19 -1.64 -3.22
CA SER A 77 10.43 -2.22 -3.75
C SER A 77 11.48 -1.14 -4.05
N SER A 78 11.06 0.03 -4.55
CA SER A 78 11.97 1.15 -4.81
C SER A 78 12.52 1.75 -3.51
N ALA A 79 11.72 1.78 -2.43
CA ALA A 79 12.15 2.27 -1.12
C ALA A 79 13.12 1.31 -0.41
N GLN A 80 13.10 0.01 -0.73
CA GLN A 80 14.07 -0.95 -0.19
C GLN A 80 15.44 -0.87 -0.86
N VAL A 81 15.54 -0.34 -2.09
CA VAL A 81 16.81 -0.22 -2.82
C VAL A 81 17.59 1.06 -2.44
N THR A 82 16.92 2.05 -1.84
CA THR A 82 17.55 3.30 -1.36
C THR A 82 17.76 3.35 0.15
N ALA A 83 17.57 2.26 0.88
CA ALA A 83 18.02 2.21 2.27
C ALA A 83 19.56 2.27 2.30
N PRO A 84 20.19 3.31 2.86
CA PRO A 84 21.63 3.29 3.07
C PRO A 84 21.94 2.10 3.99
N THR A 85 22.92 1.29 3.58
CA THR A 85 23.56 0.27 4.41
C THR A 85 23.75 0.83 5.82
N PRO A 86 23.16 0.24 6.88
CA PRO A 86 23.47 0.67 8.23
C PRO A 86 24.93 0.28 8.49
N THR A 87 25.81 1.28 8.48
CA THR A 87 27.16 1.19 9.02
C THR A 87 27.05 0.55 10.41
N PRO A 88 27.82 -0.51 10.73
CA PRO A 88 27.81 -1.06 12.07
C PRO A 88 28.36 -0.01 13.04
N GLN A 89 27.46 0.63 13.78
CA GLN A 89 27.86 1.51 14.88
C GLN A 89 28.41 0.62 16.01
N PRO A 90 29.54 1.00 16.63
CA PRO A 90 30.11 0.23 17.72
C PRO A 90 29.15 0.21 18.90
N LEU A 91 28.99 -0.99 19.46
CA LEU A 91 28.18 -1.31 20.62
C LEU A 91 28.65 -0.51 21.85
N VAL A 92 28.07 0.66 22.07
CA VAL A 92 28.08 1.29 23.38
C VAL A 92 26.92 0.71 24.18
N ALA A 93 27.27 -0.10 25.16
CA ALA A 93 26.37 -0.60 26.17
C ALA A 93 25.74 0.60 26.92
N ALA A 94 24.50 0.93 26.59
CA ALA A 94 23.66 1.79 27.40
C ALA A 94 22.39 0.99 27.73
N GLY A 95 22.18 0.82 29.04
CA GLY A 95 21.29 -0.17 29.62
C GLY A 95 19.87 -0.17 29.09
N VAL A 96 19.30 -1.37 29.09
CA VAL A 96 17.87 -1.63 29.00
C VAL A 96 17.16 -0.84 30.11
N PRO A 97 16.28 0.14 29.83
CA PRO A 97 15.21 0.40 30.77
C PRO A 97 14.21 -0.74 30.55
N ALA A 98 14.15 -1.66 31.52
CA ALA A 98 12.97 -2.48 31.69
C ALA A 98 11.83 -1.49 31.99
N TRP A 99 11.04 -1.16 30.96
CA TRP A 99 9.93 -0.23 31.09
C TRP A 99 8.80 -0.97 31.79
N THR A 100 8.75 -0.84 33.11
CA THR A 100 7.52 -1.06 33.87
C THR A 100 6.70 0.23 33.73
N PRO A 101 5.54 0.23 33.05
CA PRO A 101 4.76 1.45 32.93
C PRO A 101 4.20 1.84 34.30
N ALA A 102 4.29 3.12 34.66
CA ALA A 102 3.56 3.69 35.78
C ALA A 102 2.05 3.68 35.48
N PRO A 103 1.18 3.51 36.49
CA PRO A 103 -0.25 3.20 36.32
C PRO A 103 -1.12 4.31 35.71
N ASP A 104 -0.57 5.48 35.37
CA ASP A 104 -1.33 6.64 34.90
C ASP A 104 -1.03 7.06 33.45
N SER A 105 -0.33 6.22 32.67
CA SER A 105 -0.07 6.52 31.25
C SER A 105 -1.26 6.13 30.38
N PRO A 106 -1.77 7.00 29.48
CA PRO A 106 -2.89 6.67 28.61
C PRO A 106 -2.51 5.50 27.68
N ALA A 107 -3.43 4.53 27.52
CA ALA A 107 -3.22 3.30 26.76
C ALA A 107 -2.92 3.52 25.27
N VAL A 108 -3.33 4.68 24.73
CA VAL A 108 -3.04 5.12 23.37
C VAL A 108 -2.24 6.41 23.43
N GLN A 109 -1.02 6.38 22.92
CA GLN A 109 -0.17 7.56 22.83
C GLN A 109 0.01 8.02 21.40
N GLY A 110 -0.04 9.34 21.19
CA GLY A 110 0.18 9.95 19.88
C GLY A 110 -1.00 9.87 18.92
N ARG A 111 -2.24 9.66 19.41
CA ARG A 111 -3.44 9.68 18.57
C ARG A 111 -3.75 11.11 18.10
N PRO A 112 -3.66 11.42 16.79
CA PRO A 112 -4.05 12.74 16.29
C PRO A 112 -5.59 12.86 16.21
N SER A 113 -6.08 14.08 16.40
CA SER A 113 -7.51 14.41 16.55
C SER A 113 -8.27 14.53 15.22
N SER A 114 -7.60 14.81 14.10
CA SER A 114 -8.20 14.91 12.77
C SER A 114 -7.19 14.63 11.65
N ILE A 115 -7.69 14.33 10.44
CA ILE A 115 -6.88 14.14 9.22
C ILE A 115 -7.15 15.35 8.31
N GLU A 116 -6.17 16.23 8.14
CA GLU A 116 -6.30 17.43 7.29
C GLU A 116 -5.46 17.31 6.00
N SER A 117 -4.44 16.44 6.00
CA SER A 117 -3.55 16.20 4.88
C SER A 117 -3.21 14.71 4.70
N PRO A 118 -2.92 14.24 3.47
CA PRO A 118 -2.41 12.88 3.24
C PRO A 118 -1.15 12.54 4.04
N ALA A 119 -0.34 13.55 4.42
CA ALA A 119 0.81 13.36 5.28
C ALA A 119 0.45 12.96 6.72
N ASP A 120 -0.73 13.36 7.20
CA ASP A 120 -1.18 13.06 8.57
C ASP A 120 -1.47 11.57 8.78
N LEU A 121 -1.73 10.82 7.71
CA LEU A 121 -1.87 9.36 7.77
C LEU A 121 -0.62 8.67 8.30
N ARG A 122 0.56 9.30 8.16
CA ARG A 122 1.82 8.80 8.75
C ARG A 122 1.78 8.83 10.27
N LYS A 123 1.19 9.87 10.86
CA LYS A 123 1.08 10.03 12.32
C LYS A 123 0.22 8.93 12.95
N PHE A 124 -0.85 8.50 12.27
CA PHE A 124 -1.65 7.36 12.72
C PHE A 124 -0.90 6.02 12.64
N ARG A 125 0.04 5.89 11.71
CA ARG A 125 0.91 4.71 11.60
C ARG A 125 1.97 4.67 12.69
N GLU A 126 2.41 5.83 13.15
CA GLU A 126 3.39 5.99 14.23
C GLU A 126 2.77 5.97 15.63
N MET A 127 1.43 5.85 15.70
CA MET A 127 0.70 5.75 16.96
C MET A 127 1.13 4.50 17.75
N ASN A 128 1.43 4.69 19.02
CA ASN A 128 1.81 3.60 19.92
C ASN A 128 0.59 3.20 20.76
N ILE A 129 0.17 1.95 20.64
CA ILE A 129 -0.96 1.39 21.38
C ILE A 129 -0.43 0.29 22.29
N ASP A 130 -0.59 0.47 23.59
CA ASP A 130 -0.35 -0.58 24.57
C ASP A 130 -1.63 -1.43 24.72
N LEU A 131 -1.57 -2.67 24.25
CA LEU A 131 -2.71 -3.58 24.24
C LEU A 131 -3.10 -4.06 25.64
N ASP A 132 -2.14 -4.16 26.55
CA ASP A 132 -2.39 -4.59 27.92
C ASP A 132 -3.01 -3.46 28.73
N ALA A 133 -2.49 -2.24 28.59
CA ALA A 133 -3.10 -1.05 29.18
C ALA A 133 -4.53 -0.82 28.63
N LEU A 134 -4.74 -0.99 27.32
CA LEU A 134 -6.06 -0.83 26.69
C LEU A 134 -7.06 -1.88 27.19
N ARG A 135 -6.58 -3.10 27.46
CA ARG A 135 -7.40 -4.18 28.04
C ARG A 135 -7.78 -3.88 29.48
N GLU A 136 -6.89 -3.27 30.26
CA GLU A 136 -7.18 -2.85 31.64
C GLU A 136 -8.16 -1.68 31.66
N GLU A 137 -7.98 -0.67 30.80
CA GLU A 137 -8.91 0.46 30.63
C GLU A 137 -10.33 -0.03 30.28
N GLY A 138 -10.45 -0.99 29.36
CA GLY A 138 -11.73 -1.61 29.01
C GLY A 138 -12.37 -2.42 30.14
N ARG A 139 -11.57 -2.95 31.08
CA ARG A 139 -12.08 -3.59 32.30
C ARG A 139 -12.54 -2.55 33.32
N ALA A 140 -11.77 -1.47 33.51
CA ALA A 140 -12.13 -0.35 34.38
C ALA A 140 -13.44 0.32 33.93
N MET A 141 -13.61 0.62 32.63
CA MET A 141 -14.85 1.20 32.09
C MET A 141 -16.10 0.32 32.29
N ARG A 142 -15.94 -1.01 32.37
CA ARG A 142 -17.06 -1.91 32.68
C ARG A 142 -17.32 -2.06 34.18
N ALA A 143 -16.29 -1.84 34.99
CA ALA A 143 -16.37 -1.92 36.43
C ALA A 143 -16.92 -0.64 37.08
N GLU A 144 -16.86 0.51 36.39
CA GLU A 144 -17.52 1.72 36.86
C GLU A 144 -19.05 1.55 36.85
N PRO A 145 -19.72 1.59 38.01
CA PRO A 145 -21.17 1.64 38.05
C PRO A 145 -21.62 2.97 37.47
N LYS A 146 -22.61 2.91 36.59
CA LYS A 146 -23.28 4.07 36.01
C LYS A 146 -23.96 4.86 37.13
N SER A 147 -23.26 5.78 37.78
CA SER A 147 -23.83 6.72 38.74
C SER A 147 -24.86 7.59 38.00
N SER A 148 -26.13 7.39 38.38
CA SER A 148 -27.25 8.29 38.05
C SER A 148 -27.26 9.50 38.97
#